data_AF-A0A838DP45-F1
#
_entry.id   AF-A0A838DP45-F1
#
_cell.length_a   1.000
_cell.length_b   1.000
_cell.length_c   1.000
_cell.angle_alpha   90.00
_cell.angle_beta   90.00
_cell.angle_gamma   90.00
#
_symmetry.space_group_name_H-M   'P 1'
#
loop_
_entity.id
_entity.type
_entity.pdbx_description
1 polymer ?
#
loop_
_entity_poly.entity_id
_entity_poly.type
_entity_poly.pdbx_seq_one_letter_code
_entity_poly.pdbx_strand_id
1 'polypeptide(L)' 'MIWTDSKSEIAQLRRRIEMELEAMRQGLYGYAAGSARHEFIRARMENVGAYQEMLAEQIGEDEATQVLCHLYVSIIDA' A
#
# COMPACT_ATOMS: atom_id res chain seq x y z
N MET A 1 0.26 25.63 17.49
CA MET A 1 -0.93 25.16 16.74
C MET A 1 -0.49 24.85 15.31
N ILE A 2 0.16 23.70 15.08
CA ILE A 2 0.62 23.26 13.75
C ILE A 2 0.64 21.71 13.76
N TRP A 3 -0.48 21.06 13.46
CA TRP A 3 -0.59 19.59 13.30
C TRP A 3 -1.64 19.24 12.22
N THR A 4 -1.74 20.05 11.18
CA THR A 4 -2.69 19.82 10.06
C THR A 4 -2.02 19.22 8.83
N ASP A 5 -0.69 19.29 8.72
CA ASP A 5 0.04 18.77 7.55
C ASP A 5 0.17 17.24 7.58
N SER A 6 0.53 16.67 8.73
CA SER A 6 0.74 15.22 8.87
C SER A 6 -0.51 14.39 8.53
N LYS A 7 -1.72 14.89 8.81
CA LYS A 7 -2.96 14.19 8.46
C LYS A 7 -3.19 14.12 6.94
N SER A 8 -2.79 15.17 6.22
CA SER A 8 -2.93 15.23 4.76
C SER A 8 -1.90 14.34 4.08
N GLU A 9 -0.66 14.34 4.57
CA GLU A 9 0.40 13.45 4.08
C GLU A 9 0.08 11.98 4.34
N ILE A 10 -0.38 11.64 5.55
CA ILE A 10 -0.80 10.28 5.88
C ILE A 10 -1.98 9.85 4.99
N ALA A 11 -2.95 10.73 4.75
CA ALA A 11 -4.09 10.44 3.86
C ALA A 11 -3.65 10.24 2.40
N GLN A 12 -2.66 11.00 1.92
CA GLN A 12 -2.10 10.82 0.58
C GLN A 12 -1.29 9.53 0.46
N LEU A 13 -0.44 9.21 1.42
CA LEU A 13 0.31 7.95 1.49
C LEU A 13 -0.63 6.75 1.50
N ARG A 14 -1.67 6.80 2.34
CA ARG A 14 -2.68 5.75 2.43
C ARG A 14 -3.41 5.52 1.10
N ARG A 15 -3.82 6.61 0.44
CA ARG A 15 -4.48 6.54 -0.87
C ARG A 15 -3.55 6.04 -1.98
N ARG A 16 -2.23 6.30 -1.91
CA ARG A 16 -1.24 5.70 -2.82
C ARG A 16 -1.11 4.20 -2.59
N ILE A 17 -1.01 3.76 -1.34
CA ILE A 17 -0.97 2.32 -0.99
C ILE A 17 -2.23 1.60 -1.49
N GLU A 18 -3.42 2.20 -1.33
CA GLU A 18 -4.68 1.66 -1.87
C GLU A 18 -4.62 1.46 -3.39
N MET A 19 -4.14 2.45 -4.14
CA MET A 19 -4.04 2.34 -5.61
C MET A 19 -3.05 1.26 -6.05
N GLU A 20 -1.91 1.13 -5.37
CA GLU A 20 -0.91 0.09 -5.68
C GLU A 20 -1.48 -1.31 -5.43
N LEU A 21 -2.19 -1.49 -4.31
CA LEU A 21 -2.83 -2.76 -3.95
C LEU A 21 -4.00 -3.10 -4.88
N GLU A 22 -4.82 -2.12 -5.28
CA GLU A 22 -5.92 -2.34 -6.24
C GLU A 22 -5.38 -2.76 -7.62
N ALA A 23 -4.32 -2.11 -8.09
CA ALA A 23 -3.64 -2.49 -9.34
C ALA A 23 -3.04 -3.90 -9.23
N MET A 24 -2.50 -4.26 -8.06
CA MET A 24 -1.97 -5.58 -7.78
C MET A 24 -3.08 -6.65 -7.78
N ARG A 25 -4.24 -6.35 -7.15
CA ARG A 25 -5.44 -7.19 -7.19
C ARG A 25 -5.94 -7.39 -8.61
N GLN A 26 -6.02 -6.32 -9.41
CA GLN A 26 -6.38 -6.44 -10.82
C GLN A 26 -5.34 -7.23 -11.63
N GLY A 27 -4.06 -7.19 -11.29
CA GLY A 27 -3.04 -8.07 -11.87
C GLY A 27 -3.20 -9.54 -11.45
N LEU A 28 -3.59 -9.79 -10.20
CA LEU A 28 -3.82 -11.11 -9.59
C LEU A 28 -5.10 -11.80 -10.06
N TYR A 29 -6.17 -11.05 -10.26
CA TYR A 29 -7.50 -11.57 -10.61
C TYR A 29 -7.93 -11.22 -12.05
N GLY A 30 -7.32 -10.20 -12.66
CA GLY A 30 -7.56 -9.86 -14.06
C GLY A 30 -6.91 -10.84 -15.04
N TYR A 31 -7.50 -10.92 -16.22
CA TYR A 31 -7.26 -11.87 -17.32
C TYR A 31 -5.86 -11.81 -17.99
N ALA A 32 -4.83 -11.27 -17.32
CA ALA A 32 -3.46 -11.26 -17.83
C ALA A 32 -2.74 -12.57 -17.48
N ALA A 33 -2.71 -13.50 -18.44
CA ALA A 33 -2.05 -14.80 -18.34
C ALA A 33 -0.51 -14.65 -18.43
N GLY A 34 0.22 -15.03 -17.36
CA GLY A 34 1.65 -15.35 -17.44
C GLY A 34 2.57 -14.68 -16.41
N SER A 35 3.85 -15.08 -16.47
CA SER A 35 5.00 -14.69 -15.61
C SER A 35 5.21 -13.19 -15.40
N ALA A 36 4.59 -12.33 -16.22
CA ALA A 36 4.51 -10.88 -16.02
C ALA A 36 3.81 -10.49 -14.70
N ARG A 37 2.98 -11.38 -14.13
CA ARG A 37 2.34 -11.18 -12.81
C ARG A 37 3.33 -11.02 -11.67
N HIS A 38 4.39 -11.83 -11.62
CA HIS A 38 5.29 -11.83 -10.46
C HIS A 38 6.16 -10.58 -10.40
N GLU A 39 6.69 -10.11 -11.53
CA GLU A 39 7.46 -8.86 -11.56
C GLU A 39 6.57 -7.65 -11.30
N PHE A 40 5.35 -7.62 -11.85
CA PHE A 40 4.40 -6.54 -11.61
C PHE A 40 3.96 -6.48 -10.14
N ILE A 41 3.58 -7.62 -9.55
CA ILE A 41 3.20 -7.73 -8.13
C ILE A 41 4.40 -7.37 -7.23
N ARG A 42 5.60 -7.83 -7.57
CA ARG A 42 6.81 -7.54 -6.80
C ARG A 42 7.14 -6.04 -6.80
N ALA A 43 7.11 -5.38 -7.96
CA ALA A 43 7.35 -3.94 -8.04
C ALA A 43 6.33 -3.13 -7.21
N ARG A 44 5.06 -3.57 -7.19
CA ARG A 44 4.02 -2.95 -6.35
C ARG A 44 4.25 -3.20 -4.87
N MET A 45 4.68 -4.40 -4.46
CA MET A 45 5.02 -4.65 -3.06
C MET A 45 6.29 -3.93 -2.60
N GLU A 46 7.29 -3.74 -3.47
CA GLU A 46 8.46 -2.92 -3.17
C GLU A 46 8.06 -1.45 -2.93
N ASN A 47 7.15 -0.89 -3.75
CA ASN A 47 6.60 0.46 -3.52
C ASN A 47 5.80 0.54 -2.21
N VAL A 48 4.98 -0.48 -1.92
CA VAL A 48 4.20 -0.55 -0.68
C VAL A 48 5.13 -0.61 0.55
N GLY A 49 6.24 -1.34 0.47
CA GLY A 49 7.27 -1.36 1.52
C GLY A 49 7.90 0.03 1.75
N ALA A 50 8.26 0.74 0.68
CA ALA A 50 8.78 2.10 0.78
C ALA A 50 7.76 3.07 1.42
N TYR A 51 6.48 2.94 1.08
CA TYR A 51 5.44 3.75 1.72
C TYR A 51 5.16 3.36 3.17
N GLN A 52 5.34 2.09 3.54
CA GLN A 52 5.25 1.63 4.93
C GLN A 52 6.39 2.18 5.77
N GLU A 53 7.62 2.24 5.25
CA GLU A 53 8.75 2.88 5.92
C GLU A 53 8.47 4.38 6.15
N MET A 54 7.97 5.09 5.13
CA MET A 54 7.56 6.50 5.29
C MET A 54 6.42 6.69 6.29
N LEU A 55 5.47 5.74 6.36
CA LEU A 55 4.41 5.77 7.36
C LEU A 55 4.99 5.53 8.76
N ALA A 56 5.92 4.58 8.89
CA ALA A 56 6.55 4.23 10.16
C ALA A 56 7.35 5.40 10.75
N GLU A 57 7.96 6.24 9.91
CA GLU A 57 8.60 7.49 10.34
C GLU A 57 7.62 8.51 10.94
N GLN A 58 6.34 8.46 10.57
CA GLN A 58 5.31 9.42 10.99
C GLN A 58 4.45 8.93 12.16
N ILE A 59 4.10 7.63 12.18
CA ILE A 59 3.17 7.04 13.16
C ILE A 59 3.78 5.88 13.97
N GLY A 60 5.02 5.50 13.68
CA GLY A 60 5.69 4.34 14.30
C GLY A 60 5.49 3.05 13.51
N GLU A 61 6.47 2.15 13.59
CA GLU A 61 6.49 0.88 12.84
C GLU A 61 5.27 -0.01 13.13
N ASP A 62 4.82 -0.08 14.38
CA ASP A 62 3.69 -0.93 14.78
C ASP A 62 2.36 -0.46 14.17
N GLU A 63 2.10 0.85 14.21
CA GLU A 63 0.89 1.44 13.62
C GLU A 63 0.94 1.40 12.09
N ALA A 64 2.11 1.65 11.49
CA ALA A 64 2.31 1.53 10.06
C ALA A 64 2.07 0.10 9.55
N THR A 65 2.56 -0.90 10.28
CA THR A 65 2.36 -2.32 9.97
C THR A 65 0.90 -2.72 10.08
N GLN A 66 0.19 -2.28 11.15
CA GLN A 66 -1.25 -2.56 11.28
C GLN A 66 -2.07 -1.95 10.14
N VAL A 67 -1.80 -0.69 9.76
CA VAL A 67 -2.47 -0.03 8.65
C VAL A 67 -2.24 -0.79 7.35
N LEU A 68 -1.00 -1.25 7.11
CA LEU A 68 -0.65 -2.01 5.92
C LEU A 68 -1.35 -3.39 5.89
N CYS A 69 -1.31 -4.15 6.98
CA CYS A 69 -1.98 -5.45 7.06
C CYS A 69 -3.49 -5.32 6.83
N HIS A 70 -4.12 -4.31 7.42
CA HIS A 70 -5.55 -4.06 7.23
C HIS A 70 -5.88 -3.75 5.77
N LEU A 71 -5.11 -2.85 5.14
CA LEU A 71 -5.27 -2.50 3.72
C LEU A 71 -5.05 -3.69 2.80
N TYR A 72 -4.03 -4.50 3.06
CA TYR A 72 -3.72 -5.68 2.26
C TYR A 72 -4.87 -6.69 2.29
N VAL A 73 -5.38 -7.02 3.48
CA VAL A 73 -6.52 -7.94 3.64
C VAL A 73 -7.77 -7.37 3.01
N SER A 74 -8.11 -6.10 3.27
CA SER A 74 -9.32 -5.48 2.71
C SER A 74 -9.32 -5.38 1.19
N ILE A 75 -8.16 -5.33 0.54
CA ILE A 75 -8.08 -5.23 -0.91
C ILE A 75 -7.96 -6.62 -1.52
N ILE A 76 -7.09 -7.49 -1.02
CA ILE A 76 -6.86 -8.81 -1.63
C ILE A 76 -8.03 -9.78 -1.39
N ASP A 77 -8.71 -9.71 -0.23
CA ASP A 77 -9.85 -10.57 0.08
C ASP A 77 -11.23 -9.97 -0.29
N ALA A 78 -11.26 -8.80 -0.96
CA ALA A 78 -12.49 -8.18 -1.48
C ALA A 78 -12.74 -8.52 -2.94
#